data_AF-A0A1G1XZ99-F1
#
_entry.id   AF-A0A1G1XZ99-F1
#
_cell.length_a   1.000
_cell.length_b   1.000
_cell.length_c   1.000
_cell.angle_alpha   90.00
_cell.angle_beta   90.00
_cell.angle_gamma   90.00
#
_symmetry.space_group_name_H-M   'P 1'
#
loop_
_entity.id
_entity.type
_entity.pdbx_description
1 polymer ?
#
loop_
_entity_poly.entity_id
_entity_poly.type
_entity_poly.pdbx_seq_one_letter_code
_entity_poly.pdbx_strand_id
1 'polypeptide(L)'
;MSHICQALVFRCIDFRLRPGERSDLLAGVGYPGDSYDLVSLAGSAKDILSDQPGEVAMIKKQISISLRLHQIKEVIILLHDNCGAYAIADAEAERQKQVADLAKIKEIINQEFPSLGVKSFIIQGTATGNLSLVPIS
;
A
#
# COMPACT_ATOMS: atom_id res chain seq x y z
N MET A 1 -13.20 2.35 25.08
CA MET A 1 -12.30 3.19 24.26
C MET A 1 -12.51 2.80 22.81
N SER A 2 -12.83 3.74 21.93
CA SER A 2 -13.03 3.46 20.52
C SER A 2 -11.67 3.26 19.85
N HIS A 3 -11.34 2.03 19.46
CA HIS A 3 -10.14 1.69 18.69
C HIS A 3 -10.33 2.05 17.21
N ILE A 4 -10.77 3.28 16.90
CA ILE A 4 -11.06 3.71 15.53
C ILE A 4 -9.78 4.23 14.89
N CYS A 5 -9.56 3.81 13.65
CA CYS A 5 -8.40 4.14 12.83
C CYS A 5 -8.89 4.71 11.49
N GLN A 6 -8.18 5.67 10.90
CA GLN A 6 -8.58 6.31 9.64
C GLN A 6 -8.44 5.35 8.46
N ALA A 7 -7.31 4.64 8.39
CA ALA A 7 -6.94 3.85 7.23
C ALA A 7 -6.16 2.59 7.56
N LEU A 8 -6.08 1.68 6.59
CA LEU A 8 -5.10 0.58 6.56
C LEU A 8 -4.08 0.85 5.46
N VAL A 9 -2.80 0.89 5.82
CA VAL A 9 -1.68 1.12 4.90
C VAL A 9 -0.96 -0.19 4.62
N PHE A 10 -0.89 -0.58 3.35
CA PHE A 10 0.01 -1.64 2.87
C PHE A 10 1.33 -1.03 2.38
N ARG A 11 2.45 -1.62 2.80
CA ARG A 11 3.80 -1.30 2.29
C ARG A 11 4.62 -2.54 1.98
N CYS A 12 5.65 -2.37 1.15
CA CYS A 12 6.68 -3.38 0.95
C CYS A 12 7.48 -3.61 2.24
N ILE A 13 7.99 -4.81 2.54
CA ILE A 13 8.92 -5.06 3.68
C ILE A 13 10.28 -4.37 3.53
N ASP A 14 10.61 -3.84 2.35
CA ASP A 14 11.91 -3.29 2.00
C ASP A 14 12.49 -2.33 3.05
N PHE A 15 13.65 -2.67 3.60
CA PHE A 15 14.29 -1.92 4.70
C PHE A 15 14.74 -0.51 4.30
N ARG A 16 14.84 -0.22 2.99
CA ARG A 16 15.21 1.09 2.46
C ARG A 16 14.10 2.13 2.71
N LEU A 17 12.86 1.67 2.91
CA LEU A 17 11.71 2.50 3.29
C LEU A 17 11.75 2.79 4.81
N ARG A 18 12.65 3.69 5.20
CA ARG A 18 12.96 3.98 6.60
C ARG A 18 11.72 4.42 7.40
N PRO A 19 11.49 3.90 8.62
CA PRO A 19 10.26 4.18 9.37
C PRO A 19 9.96 5.66 9.61
N GLY A 20 10.95 6.47 9.98
CA GLY A 20 10.78 7.91 10.25
C GLY A 20 10.34 8.67 9.00
N GLU A 21 11.11 8.58 7.93
CA GLU A 21 10.78 9.24 6.66
C GLU A 21 9.45 8.77 6.07
N ARG A 22 9.14 7.47 6.15
CA ARG A 22 7.83 6.97 5.72
C ARG A 22 6.70 7.62 6.53
N SER A 23 6.86 7.73 7.85
CA SER A 23 5.87 8.38 8.70
C SER A 23 5.72 9.87 8.35
N ASP A 24 6.82 10.57 8.05
CA ASP A 24 6.78 11.98 7.64
C ASP A 24 6.08 12.16 6.28
N LEU A 25 6.39 11.29 5.31
CA LEU A 25 5.75 11.28 3.99
C LEU A 25 4.24 11.04 4.09
N LEU A 26 3.83 10.05 4.90
CA LEU A 26 2.42 9.74 5.13
C LEU A 26 1.69 10.88 5.87
N ALA A 27 2.32 11.47 6.88
CA ALA A 27 1.79 12.63 7.57
C ALA A 27 1.57 13.82 6.61
N GLY A 28 2.51 14.04 5.68
CA GLY A 28 2.42 15.08 4.65
C GLY A 28 1.24 14.92 3.68
N VAL A 29 0.68 13.70 3.56
CA VAL A 29 -0.53 13.43 2.76
C VAL A 29 -1.77 13.13 3.61
N GLY A 30 -1.74 13.45 4.90
CA GLY A 30 -2.90 13.39 5.80
C GLY A 30 -3.09 12.09 6.58
N TYR A 31 -2.03 11.28 6.72
CA TYR A 31 -2.02 10.05 7.52
C TYR A 31 -0.89 10.11 8.58
N PRO A 32 -1.07 10.85 9.70
CA PRO A 32 -0.10 10.86 10.79
C PRO A 32 0.02 9.48 11.45
N GLY A 33 1.14 9.25 12.15
CA GLY A 33 1.59 7.90 12.55
C GLY A 33 0.61 7.07 13.40
N ASP A 34 -0.31 7.69 14.12
CA ASP A 34 -1.32 7.05 14.97
C ASP A 34 -2.71 6.97 14.31
N SER A 35 -2.85 7.39 13.05
CA SER A 35 -4.13 7.38 12.34
C SER A 35 -4.36 6.17 11.44
N TYR A 36 -3.39 5.26 11.30
CA TYR A 36 -3.52 4.12 10.39
C TYR A 36 -2.95 2.80 10.95
N ASP A 37 -3.56 1.69 10.53
CA ASP A 37 -2.98 0.35 10.68
C ASP A 37 -1.90 0.16 9.62
N LEU A 38 -0.81 -0.55 9.94
CA LEU A 38 0.30 -0.77 9.02
C LEU A 38 0.53 -2.27 8.77
N VAL A 39 0.45 -2.68 7.51
CA VAL A 39 0.79 -4.03 7.05
C VAL A 39 2.02 -3.95 6.14
N SER A 40 3.05 -4.75 6.46
CA SER A 40 4.27 -4.85 5.66
C SER A 40 4.39 -6.25 5.07
N LEU A 41 4.33 -6.35 3.74
CA LEU A 41 4.45 -7.61 2.98
C LEU A 41 5.40 -7.42 1.79
N ALA A 42 6.03 -8.46 1.27
CA ALA A 42 6.87 -8.32 0.07
C ALA A 42 6.01 -7.81 -1.10
N GLY A 43 6.41 -6.72 -1.75
CA GLY A 43 5.60 -6.11 -2.82
C GLY A 43 4.31 -5.44 -2.35
N SER A 44 4.14 -5.16 -1.04
CA SER A 44 2.96 -4.50 -0.50
C SER A 44 1.68 -5.31 -0.73
N ALA A 45 0.62 -4.72 -1.29
CA ALA A 45 -0.62 -5.42 -1.62
C ALA A 45 -0.62 -6.06 -3.01
N LYS A 46 0.51 -6.08 -3.73
CA LYS A 46 0.61 -6.65 -5.10
C LYS A 46 0.03 -8.06 -5.20
N ASP A 47 0.22 -8.86 -4.16
CA ASP A 47 -0.18 -10.27 -4.12
C ASP A 47 -1.69 -10.51 -4.11
N ILE A 48 -2.52 -9.47 -3.99
CA ILE A 48 -3.97 -9.58 -4.26
C ILE A 48 -4.26 -9.92 -5.74
N LEU A 49 -3.30 -9.66 -6.64
CA LEU A 49 -3.35 -10.01 -8.06
C LEU A 49 -2.75 -11.40 -8.35
N SER A 50 -2.34 -12.14 -7.32
CA SER A 50 -1.73 -13.45 -7.47
C SER A 50 -2.76 -14.52 -7.84
N ASP A 51 -2.33 -15.52 -8.59
CA ASP A 51 -3.12 -16.74 -8.85
C ASP A 51 -3.12 -17.69 -7.64
N GLN A 52 -2.29 -17.42 -6.61
CA GLN A 52 -2.23 -18.22 -5.39
C GLN A 52 -3.32 -17.79 -4.39
N PRO A 53 -4.34 -18.63 -4.11
CA PRO A 53 -5.47 -18.22 -3.28
C PRO A 53 -5.08 -17.82 -1.85
N GLY A 54 -4.02 -18.43 -1.30
CA GLY A 54 -3.52 -18.13 0.04
C GLY A 54 -2.95 -16.71 0.16
N GLU A 55 -2.28 -16.23 -0.88
CA GLU A 55 -1.71 -14.87 -0.95
C GLU A 55 -2.82 -13.83 -1.02
N VAL A 56 -3.79 -14.05 -1.91
CA VAL A 56 -4.99 -13.21 -2.06
C VAL A 56 -5.80 -13.17 -0.76
N ALA A 57 -6.03 -14.32 -0.13
CA ALA A 57 -6.75 -14.42 1.13
C ALA A 57 -6.05 -13.69 2.27
N MET A 58 -4.71 -13.68 2.29
CA MET A 58 -3.94 -12.95 3.30
C MET A 58 -4.21 -11.44 3.23
N ILE A 59 -4.15 -10.83 2.03
CA ILE A 59 -4.40 -9.39 1.86
C ILE A 59 -5.82 -9.03 2.30
N LYS A 60 -6.81 -9.77 1.80
CA LYS A 60 -8.23 -9.55 2.11
C LYS A 60 -8.53 -9.72 3.60
N LYS A 61 -7.89 -10.70 4.25
CA LYS A 61 -8.03 -10.92 5.69
C LYS A 61 -7.58 -9.69 6.49
N GLN A 62 -6.48 -9.03 6.11
CA GLN A 62 -6.02 -7.83 6.83
C GLN A 62 -6.99 -6.67 6.66
N ILE A 63 -7.51 -6.44 5.44
CA ILE A 63 -8.55 -5.42 5.18
C ILE A 63 -9.79 -5.70 6.03
N SER A 64 -10.27 -6.93 6.03
CA SER A 64 -11.45 -7.35 6.79
C SER A 64 -11.27 -7.15 8.30
N ILE A 65 -10.09 -7.51 8.85
CA ILE A 65 -9.80 -7.34 10.28
C ILE A 65 -9.77 -5.86 10.64
N SER A 66 -9.06 -5.04 9.87
CA SER A 66 -8.93 -3.60 10.12
C SER A 66 -10.30 -2.90 10.01
N LEU A 67 -11.12 -3.25 8.99
CA LEU A 67 -12.48 -2.74 8.85
C LEU A 67 -13.36 -3.14 10.05
N ARG A 68 -13.34 -4.40 10.45
CA ARG A 68 -14.23 -4.92 11.51
C ARG A 68 -13.84 -4.43 12.90
N LEU A 69 -12.54 -4.38 13.20
CA LEU A 69 -12.05 -4.06 14.54
C LEU A 69 -11.76 -2.57 14.72
N HIS A 70 -11.22 -1.93 13.68
CA HIS A 70 -10.77 -0.54 13.76
C HIS A 70 -11.57 0.44 12.90
N GLN A 71 -12.61 -0.03 12.19
CA GLN A 71 -13.57 0.81 11.47
C GLN A 71 -12.94 1.79 10.46
N ILE A 72 -11.84 1.37 9.83
CA ILE A 72 -11.16 2.15 8.78
C ILE A 72 -12.13 2.61 7.70
N LYS A 73 -11.81 3.75 7.10
CA LYS A 73 -12.55 4.32 5.97
C LYS A 73 -11.81 4.19 4.65
N GLU A 74 -10.50 3.98 4.71
CA GLU A 74 -9.65 3.97 3.53
C GLU A 74 -8.62 2.83 3.59
N VAL A 75 -8.26 2.30 2.42
CA VAL A 75 -7.09 1.44 2.21
C VAL A 75 -6.07 2.22 1.38
N ILE A 76 -4.84 2.29 1.88
CA ILE A 76 -3.73 2.97 1.24
C ILE A 76 -2.74 1.94 0.74
N ILE A 77 -2.47 1.94 -0.56
CA ILE A 77 -1.49 1.04 -1.17
C ILE A 77 -0.21 1.83 -1.48
N LEU A 78 0.88 1.48 -0.81
CA LEU A 78 2.21 2.04 -1.08
C LEU A 78 3.04 1.02 -1.86
N LEU A 79 3.34 1.32 -3.12
CA LEU A 79 4.42 0.68 -3.87
C LEU A 79 5.68 1.54 -3.79
N HIS A 80 6.81 1.04 -4.26
CA HIS A 80 8.03 1.82 -4.36
C HIS A 80 8.81 1.47 -5.62
N ASP A 81 9.62 2.39 -6.12
CA ASP A 81 10.55 2.15 -7.23
C ASP A 81 11.68 1.19 -6.82
N ASN A 82 12.31 0.56 -7.82
CA ASN A 82 13.39 -0.40 -7.61
C ASN A 82 12.98 -1.52 -6.63
N CYS A 83 11.80 -2.09 -6.87
CA CYS A 83 11.18 -3.09 -6.01
C CYS A 83 11.57 -4.50 -6.42
N GLY A 84 12.16 -5.25 -5.50
CA GLY A 84 12.54 -6.65 -5.72
C GLY A 84 11.35 -7.56 -6.04
N ALA A 85 10.13 -7.22 -5.62
CA ALA A 85 8.93 -7.99 -5.94
C ALA A 85 8.41 -7.76 -7.38
N TYR A 86 8.79 -6.65 -8.01
CA TYR A 86 8.52 -6.42 -9.43
C TYR A 86 9.65 -6.96 -10.30
N ALA A 87 10.90 -6.85 -9.85
CA ALA A 87 12.09 -7.36 -10.55
C ALA A 87 12.22 -6.87 -12.00
N ILE A 88 11.79 -5.63 -12.26
CA ILE A 88 11.89 -4.96 -13.56
C ILE A 88 13.04 -3.96 -13.51
N ALA A 89 14.03 -4.12 -14.39
CA ALA A 89 15.22 -3.28 -14.39
C ALA A 89 14.99 -1.88 -14.99
N ASP A 90 14.10 -1.77 -15.98
CA ASP A 90 13.75 -0.50 -16.59
C ASP A 90 12.75 0.26 -15.71
N ALA A 91 13.14 1.44 -15.23
CA ALA A 91 12.35 2.20 -14.26
C ALA A 91 10.99 2.66 -14.81
N GLU A 92 10.92 2.96 -16.11
CA GLU A 92 9.67 3.39 -16.74
C GLU A 92 8.73 2.21 -16.93
N ALA A 93 9.23 1.06 -17.38
CA ALA A 93 8.46 -0.17 -17.48
C ALA A 93 7.97 -0.65 -16.10
N GLU A 94 8.82 -0.55 -15.06
CA GLU A 94 8.41 -0.84 -13.68
C GLU A 94 7.26 0.07 -13.27
N ARG A 95 7.41 1.39 -13.47
CA ARG A 95 6.39 2.38 -13.14
C ARG A 95 5.06 2.11 -13.86
N GLN A 96 5.09 1.85 -15.16
CA GLN A 96 3.89 1.56 -15.95
C GLN A 96 3.18 0.32 -15.42
N LYS A 97 3.94 -0.74 -15.11
CA LYS A 97 3.40 -1.97 -14.54
C LYS A 97 2.81 -1.74 -13.14
N GLN A 98 3.47 -0.96 -12.30
CA GLN A 98 2.97 -0.56 -10.98
C GLN A 98 1.65 0.22 -11.08
N VAL A 99 1.55 1.21 -11.96
CA VAL A 99 0.31 1.97 -12.18
C VAL A 99 -0.82 1.06 -12.66
N ALA A 100 -0.55 0.18 -13.62
CA ALA A 100 -1.54 -0.78 -14.12
C ALA A 100 -2.01 -1.75 -13.01
N ASP A 101 -1.09 -2.22 -12.16
CA ASP A 101 -1.43 -3.10 -11.05
C ASP A 101 -2.23 -2.37 -9.97
N LEU A 102 -1.86 -1.13 -9.62
CA LEU A 102 -2.62 -0.30 -8.68
C LEU A 102 -4.07 -0.08 -9.12
N ALA A 103 -4.31 0.11 -10.41
CA ALA A 103 -5.66 0.22 -10.96
C ALA A 103 -6.48 -1.06 -10.72
N LYS A 104 -5.88 -2.24 -10.97
CA LYS A 104 -6.52 -3.55 -10.74
C LYS A 104 -6.76 -3.83 -9.26
N ILE A 105 -5.77 -3.52 -8.42
CA ILE A 105 -5.87 -3.66 -6.95
C ILE A 105 -7.04 -2.82 -6.44
N LYS A 106 -7.13 -1.56 -6.89
CA LYS A 106 -8.23 -0.64 -6.54
C LYS A 106 -9.59 -1.20 -6.97
N GLU A 107 -9.70 -1.74 -8.17
CA GLU A 107 -10.92 -2.37 -8.66
C GLU A 107 -11.34 -3.55 -7.77
N ILE A 108 -10.44 -4.48 -7.48
CA ILE A 108 -10.72 -5.66 -6.63
C ILE A 108 -11.16 -5.24 -5.23
N ILE A 109 -10.45 -4.30 -4.60
CA ILE A 109 -10.79 -3.84 -3.24
C ILE A 109 -12.15 -3.14 -3.25
N ASN A 110 -12.45 -2.29 -4.24
CA ASN A 110 -13.75 -1.62 -4.33
C ASN A 110 -14.91 -2.59 -4.56
N GLN A 111 -14.68 -3.66 -5.33
CA GLN A 111 -15.69 -4.70 -5.55
C GLN A 111 -16.01 -5.48 -4.28
N GLU A 112 -14.99 -5.81 -3.47
CA GLU A 112 -15.14 -6.64 -2.28
C GLU A 112 -15.46 -5.86 -1.00
N PHE A 113 -15.01 -4.60 -0.93
CA PHE A 113 -15.17 -3.71 0.20
C PHE A 113 -15.72 -2.34 -0.25
N PRO A 114 -16.95 -2.27 -0.77
CA PRO A 114 -17.50 -1.07 -1.44
C PRO A 114 -17.68 0.14 -0.51
N SER A 115 -17.59 -0.04 0.81
CA SER A 115 -17.64 1.04 1.79
C SER A 115 -16.29 1.71 2.05
N LEU A 116 -15.19 1.17 1.52
CA LEU A 116 -13.83 1.68 1.70
C LEU A 116 -13.41 2.54 0.52
N GLY A 117 -12.79 3.69 0.79
CA GLY A 117 -12.02 4.42 -0.20
C GLY A 117 -10.67 3.72 -0.45
N VAL A 118 -10.15 3.80 -1.67
CA VAL A 118 -8.81 3.28 -1.99
C VAL A 118 -7.95 4.39 -2.58
N LYS A 119 -6.79 4.64 -1.95
CA LYS A 119 -5.77 5.55 -2.45
C LYS A 119 -4.46 4.82 -2.66
N SER A 120 -3.72 5.26 -3.67
CA SER A 120 -2.52 4.58 -4.11
C SER A 120 -1.39 5.58 -4.26
N PHE A 121 -0.20 5.20 -3.83
CA PHE A 121 1.00 6.01 -3.95
C PHE A 121 2.18 5.15 -4.38
N ILE A 122 3.12 5.77 -5.09
CA ILE A 122 4.43 5.18 -5.38
C ILE A 122 5.47 6.01 -4.64
N ILE A 123 6.27 5.35 -3.80
CA ILE A 123 7.47 5.94 -3.20
C ILE A 123 8.59 5.92 -4.25
N GLN A 124 9.18 7.07 -4.53
CA GLN A 124 10.34 7.20 -5.41
C GLN A 124 11.61 7.45 -4.60
N GLY A 125 12.77 7.18 -5.21
CA GLY A 125 14.07 7.44 -4.60
C GLY A 125 14.58 6.32 -3.71
N THR A 126 14.02 5.10 -3.80
CA THR A 126 14.45 3.94 -3.00
C THR A 126 15.93 3.61 -3.24
N ALA A 127 16.43 3.81 -4.46
CA ALA A 127 17.83 3.58 -4.81
C ALA A 127 18.79 4.65 -4.25
N THR A 128 18.33 5.91 -4.17
CA THR A 128 19.16 7.06 -3.76
C THR A 128 19.03 7.38 -2.28
N GLY A 129 17.98 6.88 -1.63
CA GLY A 129 17.62 7.20 -0.26
C GLY A 129 16.80 8.49 -0.12
N ASN A 130 16.64 9.29 -1.18
CA ASN A 130 15.84 10.52 -1.13
C ASN A 130 14.37 10.20 -1.41
N LEU A 131 13.66 9.73 -0.39
CA LEU A 131 12.30 9.22 -0.55
C LEU A 131 11.30 10.37 -0.80
N SER A 132 10.42 10.18 -1.79
CA SER A 132 9.28 11.06 -2.04
C SER A 132 8.02 10.23 -2.32
N LEU A 133 6.86 10.77 -1.98
CA LEU A 133 5.58 10.09 -2.14
C LEU A 133 4.79 10.69 -3.30
N VAL A 134 4.53 9.88 -4.33
CA VAL A 134 3.81 10.31 -5.53
C VAL A 134 2.40 9.71 -5.55
N PRO A 135 1.33 10.53 -5.53
CA PRO A 135 -0.03 10.03 -5.62
C PRO A 135 -0.33 9.46 -7.02
N ILE A 136 -1.10 8.38 -7.06
CA ILE A 136 -1.59 7.75 -8.29
C ILE A 136 -3.11 7.87 -8.30
N SER A 137 -3.65 8.44 -9.37
CA SER A 137 -5.09 8.66 -9.62
C SER A 137 -5.84 7.36 -9.92
#